data_AF-A0A2A7A0M5-F1
#
_entry.id   AF-A0A2A7A0M5-F1
#
_cell.length_a   1.000
_cell.length_b   1.000
_cell.length_c   1.000
_cell.angle_alpha   90.00
_cell.angle_beta   90.00
_cell.angle_gamma   90.00
#
_symmetry.space_group_name_H-M   'P 1'
#
loop_
_entity.id
_entity.type
_entity.pdbx_description
1 polymer ?
#
loop_
_entity_poly.entity_id
_entity_poly.type
_entity_poly.pdbx_seq_one_letter_code
_entity_poly.pdbx_strand_id
1 'polypeptide(L)'
;MSKKKPPTTIEECNAEMELTQKKIRQYENRNKMLDRKLAIEKRKERNHRLCSRGGYLESLVPALIDMSEQEARDFLYTAVFSDKAQEFLRKRAGEATPKNYPCTQGRTYTP
;
A
#
# COMPACT_ATOMS: atom_id res chain seq x y z
N MET A 1 -27.99 20.49 20.80
CA MET A 1 -27.39 21.47 19.86
C MET A 1 -28.32 22.66 19.76
N SER A 2 -28.00 23.79 20.40
CA SER A 2 -28.84 24.99 20.34
C SER A 2 -28.96 25.47 18.89
N LYS A 3 -30.19 25.65 18.39
CA LYS A 3 -30.44 26.15 17.03
C LYS A 3 -30.00 27.61 17.00
N LYS A 4 -28.95 27.92 16.23
CA LYS A 4 -28.55 29.31 15.99
C LYS A 4 -29.71 30.05 15.32
N LYS A 5 -29.97 31.29 15.77
CA LYS A 5 -30.94 32.17 15.10
C LYS A 5 -30.48 32.39 13.66
N PRO A 6 -31.39 32.34 12.66
CA PRO A 6 -31.02 32.60 11.28
C PRO A 6 -30.46 34.03 11.15
N PRO A 7 -29.42 34.24 10.34
CA PRO A 7 -28.85 35.57 10.12
C PRO A 7 -29.93 36.50 9.57
N THR A 8 -29.98 37.70 10.14
CA THR A 8 -31.06 38.66 9.90
C THR A 8 -30.62 39.77 8.95
N THR A 9 -29.31 39.94 8.77
CA THR A 9 -28.70 40.94 7.87
C THR A 9 -27.83 40.29 6.79
N ILE A 10 -27.64 41.00 5.68
CA ILE A 10 -26.78 40.55 4.56
C ILE A 10 -25.33 40.38 5.02
N GLU A 11 -24.86 41.25 5.92
CA GLU A 11 -23.50 41.19 6.48
C GLU A 11 -23.28 39.94 7.34
N GLU A 12 -24.26 39.57 8.17
CA GLU A 12 -24.22 38.33 8.96
C GLU A 12 -24.18 37.09 8.05
N CYS A 13 -24.96 37.09 6.97
CA CYS A 13 -24.98 36.01 5.98
C CYS A 13 -23.61 35.86 5.29
N ASN A 14 -23.00 36.97 4.86
CA ASN A 14 -21.68 36.97 4.23
C ASN A 14 -20.58 36.49 5.19
N ALA A 15 -20.63 36.92 6.46
CA ALA A 15 -19.70 36.47 7.48
C ALA A 15 -19.83 34.95 7.75
N GLU A 16 -21.05 34.41 7.81
CA GLU A 16 -21.26 32.97 7.96
C GLU A 16 -20.77 32.17 6.73
N MET A 17 -20.95 32.71 5.52
CA MET A 17 -20.42 32.12 4.29
C MET A 17 -18.88 32.05 4.31
N GLU A 18 -18.20 33.15 4.65
CA GLU A 18 -16.74 33.17 4.75
C GLU A 18 -16.21 32.18 5.80
N LEU A 19 -16.85 32.13 6.97
CA LEU A 19 -16.50 31.19 8.04
C LEU A 19 -16.67 29.74 7.58
N THR A 20 -17.76 29.45 6.88
CA THR A 20 -18.03 28.11 6.33
C THR A 20 -16.99 27.74 5.27
N GLN A 21 -16.63 28.66 4.38
CA GLN A 21 -15.62 28.42 3.36
C GLN A 21 -14.21 28.23 3.96
N LYS A 22 -13.88 28.94 5.04
CA LYS A 22 -12.65 28.69 5.81
C LYS A 22 -12.65 27.28 6.41
N LYS A 23 -13.77 26.81 6.97
CA LYS A 23 -13.90 25.44 7.50
C LYS A 23 -13.76 24.38 6.42
N ILE A 24 -14.32 24.60 5.22
CA ILE A 24 -14.16 23.69 4.08
C ILE A 24 -12.68 23.52 3.75
N ARG A 25 -11.94 24.63 3.60
CA ARG A 25 -10.48 24.59 3.35
C ARG A 25 -9.72 23.86 4.46
N GLN A 26 -10.11 24.04 5.72
CA GLN A 26 -9.50 23.31 6.84
C GLN A 26 -9.76 21.81 6.75
N TYR A 27 -10.99 21.39 6.44
CA TYR A 27 -11.32 19.97 6.30
C TYR A 27 -10.62 19.33 5.10
N GLU A 28 -10.51 20.03 3.97
CA GLU A 28 -9.73 19.56 2.83
C GLU A 28 -8.25 19.32 3.19
N ASN A 29 -7.64 20.24 3.93
CA ASN A 29 -6.27 20.07 4.40
C ASN A 29 -6.15 18.90 5.38
N ARG A 30 -7.14 18.72 6.27
CA ARG A 30 -7.16 17.59 7.21
C ARG A 30 -7.35 16.26 6.48
N ASN A 31 -8.20 16.20 5.45
CA ASN A 31 -8.37 15.01 4.61
C ASN A 31 -7.07 14.63 3.90
N LYS A 32 -6.38 15.60 3.28
CA LYS A 32 -5.06 15.36 2.67
C LYS A 32 -4.05 14.77 3.67
N MET A 33 -4.07 15.25 4.92
CA MET A 33 -3.21 14.70 5.97
C MET A 33 -3.60 13.28 6.36
N LEU A 34 -4.90 12.97 6.43
CA LEU A 34 -5.39 11.62 6.71
C LEU A 34 -5.03 10.64 5.59
N ASP A 35 -5.19 11.04 4.32
CA ASP A 35 -4.82 10.20 3.17
C ASP A 35 -3.33 9.87 3.16
N ARG A 36 -2.48 10.85 3.48
CA ARG A 36 -1.03 10.64 3.62
C ARG A 36 -0.71 9.65 4.75
N LYS A 37 -1.35 9.81 5.92
CA LYS A 37 -1.17 8.89 7.05
C LYS A 37 -1.61 7.48 6.67
N LEU A 38 -2.75 7.33 6.00
CA LEU A 38 -3.25 6.04 5.55
C LEU A 38 -2.30 5.38 4.55
N ALA A 39 -1.73 6.15 3.62
CA ALA A 39 -0.73 5.65 2.67
C ALA A 39 0.55 5.15 3.38
N ILE A 40 1.01 5.88 4.40
CA ILE A 40 2.17 5.48 5.22
C ILE A 40 1.88 4.18 5.97
N GLU A 41 0.73 4.07 6.63
CA GLU A 41 0.39 2.86 7.38
C GLU A 41 0.24 1.65 6.46
N LYS A 42 -0.37 1.81 5.27
CA LYS A 42 -0.39 0.74 4.24
C LYS A 42 1.02 0.35 3.78
N ARG A 43 1.95 1.30 3.65
CA ARG A 43 3.35 1.02 3.31
C ARG A 43 4.06 0.28 4.43
N LYS A 44 3.87 0.68 5.69
CA LYS A 44 4.43 0.00 6.86
C LYS A 44 3.95 -1.44 6.95
N GLU A 45 2.64 -1.66 6.82
CA GLU A 45 2.05 -3.00 6.83
C GLU A 45 2.59 -3.88 5.70
N ARG A 46 2.66 -3.33 4.47
CA ARG A 46 3.28 -4.02 3.34
C ARG A 46 4.74 -4.36 3.62
N ASN A 47 5.53 -3.40 4.12
CA ASN A 47 6.95 -3.60 4.40
C ASN A 47 7.16 -4.64 5.50
N HIS A 48 6.41 -4.57 6.59
CA HIS A 48 6.46 -5.54 7.68
C HIS A 48 6.21 -6.96 7.16
N ARG A 49 5.13 -7.16 6.39
CA ARG A 49 4.82 -8.45 5.77
C ARG A 49 5.92 -8.94 4.83
N LEU A 50 6.50 -8.04 4.02
CA LEU A 50 7.57 -8.41 3.08
C LEU A 50 8.86 -8.78 3.80
N CYS A 51 9.31 -8.00 4.78
CA CYS A 51 10.50 -8.29 5.57
C CYS A 51 10.34 -9.56 6.39
N SER A 52 9.18 -9.78 7.01
CA SER A 52 8.91 -11.03 7.75
C SER A 52 9.00 -12.27 6.86
N ARG A 53 8.39 -12.23 5.66
CA ARG A 53 8.46 -13.33 4.69
C ARG A 53 9.86 -13.49 4.08
N GLY A 54 10.54 -12.39 3.79
CA GLY A 54 11.92 -12.39 3.28
C GLY A 54 12.89 -13.00 4.27
N GLY A 55 12.85 -12.58 5.53
CA GLY A 55 13.70 -13.14 6.59
C GLY A 55 13.42 -14.62 6.87
N TYR A 56 12.17 -15.06 6.78
CA TYR A 56 11.87 -16.51 6.83
C TYR A 56 12.53 -17.27 5.67
N LEU A 57 12.53 -16.70 4.46
CA LEU A 57 13.14 -17.32 3.31
C LEU A 57 14.67 -17.39 3.41
N GLU A 58 15.31 -16.32 3.90
CA GLU A 58 16.75 -16.30 4.22
C GLU A 58 17.10 -17.35 5.30
N SER A 59 16.21 -17.59 6.27
CA SER A 59 16.41 -18.65 7.27
C SER A 59 16.35 -20.07 6.68
N LEU A 60 15.57 -20.27 5.62
CA LEU A 60 15.48 -21.56 4.91
C LEU A 60 16.63 -21.76 3.92
N VAL A 61 17.06 -20.67 3.27
CA VAL A 61 18.11 -20.66 2.26
C VAL A 61 19.11 -19.58 2.61
N PRO A 62 20.05 -19.84 3.54
CA PRO A 62 21.03 -18.84 3.98
C PRO A 62 21.89 -18.29 2.84
N ALA A 63 22.12 -19.10 1.80
CA ALA A 63 22.85 -18.69 0.60
C ALA A 63 22.20 -17.50 -0.13
N LEU A 64 20.91 -17.22 0.08
CA LEU A 64 20.25 -16.03 -0.50
C LEU A 64 20.85 -14.71 0.00
N ILE A 65 21.47 -14.68 1.17
CA ILE A 65 22.07 -13.48 1.75
C ILE A 65 23.25 -13.00 0.90
N ASP A 66 24.04 -13.94 0.39
CA ASP A 66 25.27 -13.67 -0.35
C ASP A 66 25.06 -13.63 -1.88
N MET A 67 23.87 -14.02 -2.35
CA MET A 67 23.51 -13.97 -3.78
C MET A 67 23.39 -12.53 -4.28
N SER A 68 23.80 -12.30 -5.52
CA SER A 68 23.47 -11.05 -6.21
C SER A 68 21.96 -10.91 -6.40
N GLU A 69 21.49 -9.69 -6.61
CA GLU A 69 20.05 -9.44 -6.82
C GLU A 69 19.51 -10.23 -8.03
N GLN A 70 20.32 -10.45 -9.06
CA GLN A 70 19.93 -11.22 -10.24
C GLN A 70 19.82 -12.71 -9.91
N GLU A 71 20.81 -13.30 -9.23
CA GLU A 71 20.80 -14.71 -8.82
C GLU A 71 19.64 -15.01 -7.87
N ALA A 72 19.40 -14.15 -6.89
CA ALA A 72 18.27 -14.28 -5.98
C ALA A 72 16.93 -14.22 -6.74
N ARG A 73 16.78 -13.31 -7.70
CA ARG A 73 15.57 -13.22 -8.54
C ARG A 73 15.36 -14.49 -9.36
N ASP A 74 16.41 -14.99 -10.02
CA ASP A 74 16.33 -16.19 -10.87
C ASP A 74 16.03 -17.45 -10.05
N PHE A 75 16.65 -17.57 -8.87
CA PHE A 75 16.34 -18.62 -7.91
C PHE A 75 14.87 -18.58 -7.46
N LEU A 76 14.38 -17.41 -7.05
CA LEU A 76 12.99 -17.26 -6.58
C LEU A 76 11.98 -17.52 -7.70
N TYR A 77 12.26 -17.04 -8.92
CA TYR A 77 11.44 -17.34 -10.09
C TYR A 77 11.36 -18.85 -10.29
N THR A 78 12.49 -19.53 -10.33
CA THR A 78 12.57 -20.99 -10.52
C THR A 78 11.83 -21.74 -9.41
N ALA A 79 12.00 -21.33 -8.14
CA ALA A 79 11.33 -21.97 -7.00
C ALA A 79 9.81 -21.81 -7.04
N VAL A 80 9.31 -20.60 -7.33
CA VAL A 80 7.87 -20.30 -7.38
C VAL A 80 7.18 -20.99 -8.56
N PHE A 81 7.86 -21.08 -9.71
CA PHE A 81 7.33 -21.71 -10.92
C PHE A 81 7.65 -23.20 -11.04
N SER A 82 8.31 -23.81 -10.05
CA SER A 82 8.47 -25.26 -9.98
C SER A 82 7.11 -25.98 -9.89
N ASP A 83 7.04 -27.19 -10.45
CA ASP A 83 5.80 -27.98 -10.49
C ASP A 83 5.18 -28.18 -9.10
N LYS A 84 6.02 -28.45 -8.09
CA LYS A 84 5.57 -28.64 -6.70
C LYS A 84 4.93 -27.37 -6.12
N ALA A 85 5.53 -26.21 -6.36
CA ALA A 85 4.99 -24.94 -5.88
C ALA A 85 3.69 -24.59 -6.62
N GLN A 86 3.64 -24.81 -7.93
CA GLN A 86 2.44 -24.58 -8.74
C GLN A 86 1.29 -25.52 -8.35
N GLU A 87 1.58 -26.80 -8.09
CA GLU A 87 0.58 -27.78 -7.62
C GLU A 87 0.00 -27.36 -6.26
N PHE A 88 0.84 -26.93 -5.31
CA PHE A 88 0.39 -26.40 -4.03
C PHE A 88 -0.52 -25.18 -4.20
N LEU A 89 -0.15 -24.25 -5.07
CA LEU A 89 -0.96 -23.05 -5.35
C LEU A 89 -2.29 -23.41 -6.01
N ARG A 90 -2.32 -24.36 -6.95
CA ARG A 90 -3.56 -24.85 -7.58
C ARG A 90 -4.49 -25.50 -6.57
N LYS A 91 -3.97 -26.36 -5.69
CA LYS A 91 -4.75 -26.98 -4.60
C LYS A 91 -5.36 -25.93 -3.66
N ARG A 92 -4.60 -24.86 -3.35
CA ARG A 92 -5.08 -23.75 -2.52
C ARG A 92 -6.11 -22.87 -3.23
N ALA A 93 -5.93 -22.63 -4.54
CA ALA A 93 -6.76 -21.72 -5.31
C ALA A 93 -8.02 -22.37 -5.92
N GLY A 94 -8.25 -23.66 -5.67
CA GLY A 94 -9.36 -24.40 -6.29
C GLY A 94 -9.22 -24.52 -7.81
N GLU A 95 -8.02 -24.86 -8.29
CA GLU A 95 -7.67 -25.07 -9.72
C GLU A 95 -7.59 -23.81 -10.61
N ALA A 96 -7.57 -22.60 -10.04
CA ALA A 96 -7.20 -21.42 -10.83
C ALA A 96 -5.67 -21.40 -11.10
N THR A 97 -5.27 -21.38 -12.37
CA THR A 97 -3.87 -21.30 -12.77
C THR A 97 -3.25 -19.96 -12.36
N PRO A 98 -2.06 -19.95 -11.71
CA PRO A 98 -1.35 -18.71 -11.44
C PRO A 98 -0.99 -18.02 -12.76
N LYS A 99 -1.45 -16.78 -12.95
CA LYS A 99 -1.05 -15.97 -14.10
C LYS A 99 0.47 -15.76 -14.05
N ASN A 100 1.18 -16.26 -15.05
CA ASN A 100 2.61 -15.97 -15.23
C ASN A 100 2.72 -14.49 -15.60
N TYR A 101 3.12 -13.66 -14.64
CA TYR A 101 3.45 -12.27 -14.92
C TYR A 101 4.92 -12.24 -15.35
N PRO A 102 5.25 -11.74 -16.55
CA PRO A 102 6.64 -11.58 -16.94
C PRO A 102 7.35 -10.76 -15.87
N CYS A 103 8.51 -11.24 -15.42
CA CYS A 103 9.38 -10.51 -14.51
C CYS A 103 9.74 -9.19 -15.19
N THR A 104 9.03 -8.11 -14.83
CA THR A 104 9.27 -6.80 -15.44
C THR A 104 10.66 -6.35 -15.04
N GLN A 105 11.51 -6.10 -16.04
CA GLN A 105 12.84 -5.54 -15.86
C GLN A 105 12.74 -4.30 -14.96
N GLY A 106 13.71 -4.20 -14.04
CA GLY A 106 13.69 -3.40 -12.82
C GLY A 106 12.91 -2.10 -12.89
N ARG A 107 11.96 -1.94 -11.96
CA ARG A 107 11.72 -0.60 -11.41
C ARG A 107 12.99 -0.24 -10.63
N THR A 108 13.83 0.61 -11.22
CA THR A 108 14.92 1.26 -10.51
C THR A 108 14.33 1.93 -9.26
N TYR A 109 14.79 1.52 -8.09
CA TYR A 109 14.56 2.25 -6.86
C TYR A 109 15.51 3.44 -6.88
N THR A 110 15.01 4.61 -7.30
CA THR A 110 15.69 5.88 -7.04
C THR A 110 15.46 6.27 -5.58
N PRO A 111 16.52 6.42 -4.76
CA PRO A 111 16.43 6.81 -3.36
C PRO A 111 15.68 8.12 -3.12
#